data_AF-A0A2R7S7C2-F1
#
_entry.id   AF-A0A2R7S7C2-F1
#
_cell.length_a   1.000
_cell.length_b   1.000
_cell.length_c   1.000
_cell.angle_alpha   90.00
_cell.angle_beta   90.00
_cell.angle_gamma   90.00
#
_symmetry.space_group_name_H-M   'P 1'
#
loop_
_entity.id
_entity.type
_entity.pdbx_description
1 polymer ?
#
loop_
_entity_poly.entity_id
_entity_poly.type
_entity_poly.pdbx_seq_one_letter_code
_entity_poly.pdbx_strand_id
1 'polypeptide(L)'
;MNSASPSSVAVAAPDSLWVRPVQPADFDAWLPLWESYNAFYGRQGSSALPTQITESTWARFFDPDEPVFALVAQAQEQLMGLAHHLLHRSTIRI
;
A
#
# COMPACT_ATOMS: atom_id res chain seq x y z
N MET A 1 35.58 -23.22 -36.52
CA MET A 1 35.80 -23.03 -35.07
C MET A 1 36.41 -21.63 -34.94
N ASN A 2 35.75 -20.56 -34.50
CA ASN A 2 34.67 -20.39 -33.55
C ASN A 2 33.60 -19.42 -34.10
N SER A 3 32.34 -19.78 -33.87
CA SER A 3 31.17 -18.93 -34.03
C SER A 3 31.10 -17.98 -32.83
N ALA A 4 30.93 -16.68 -33.09
CA ALA A 4 30.58 -15.71 -32.06
C ALA A 4 29.13 -15.97 -31.60
N SER A 5 28.93 -16.19 -30.30
CA SER A 5 27.61 -16.29 -29.69
C SER A 5 26.91 -14.93 -29.70
N PRO A 6 25.60 -14.84 -30.00
CA PRO A 6 24.88 -13.58 -29.90
C PRO A 6 24.70 -13.21 -28.42
N SER A 7 24.97 -11.94 -28.09
CA SER A 7 24.66 -11.37 -26.79
C SER A 7 23.14 -11.36 -26.60
N SER A 8 22.65 -12.05 -25.57
CA SER A 8 21.24 -12.02 -25.17
C SER A 8 20.94 -10.65 -24.57
N VAL A 9 20.08 -9.87 -25.24
CA VAL A 9 19.40 -8.75 -24.61
C VAL A 9 18.46 -9.37 -23.57
N ALA A 10 18.73 -9.10 -22.30
CA ALA A 10 17.79 -9.44 -21.24
C ALA A 10 16.49 -8.67 -21.47
N VAL A 11 15.43 -9.38 -21.84
CA VAL A 11 14.07 -8.85 -21.76
C VAL A 11 13.77 -8.73 -20.27
N ALA A 12 13.57 -7.50 -19.77
CA ALA A 12 13.20 -7.28 -18.38
C ALA A 12 11.97 -8.14 -18.04
N ALA A 13 12.08 -8.95 -16.99
CA ALA A 13 10.93 -9.63 -16.41
C ALA A 13 9.86 -8.58 -16.06
N PRO A 14 8.56 -8.92 -16.12
CA PRO A 14 7.53 -7.99 -15.64
C PRO A 14 7.91 -7.57 -14.23
N ASP A 15 7.88 -6.27 -13.96
CA ASP A 15 8.09 -5.74 -12.62
C ASP A 15 7.22 -6.53 -11.66
N SER A 16 7.85 -7.34 -10.82
CA SER A 16 7.10 -8.26 -9.98
C SER A 16 6.26 -7.40 -9.05
N LEU A 17 4.94 -7.52 -9.16
CA LEU A 17 4.00 -6.89 -8.26
C LEU A 17 3.72 -7.88 -7.13
N TRP A 18 3.98 -7.49 -5.89
CA TRP A 18 3.63 -8.28 -4.72
C TRP A 18 2.85 -7.46 -3.69
N VAL A 19 2.05 -8.14 -2.89
CA VAL A 19 1.26 -7.53 -1.81
C VAL A 19 1.89 -7.90 -0.48
N ARG A 20 2.07 -6.91 0.39
CA ARG A 20 2.63 -7.08 1.73
C ARG A 20 1.94 -6.16 2.74
N PRO A 21 2.02 -6.46 4.06
CA PRO A 21 1.70 -5.47 5.08
C PRO A 21 2.52 -4.19 4.91
N VAL A 22 1.93 -3.07 5.35
CA VAL A 22 2.65 -1.81 5.48
C VAL A 22 3.79 -1.93 6.50
N GLN A 23 4.85 -1.17 6.29
CA GLN A 23 5.95 -0.95 7.21
C GLN A 23 5.97 0.52 7.65
N PRO A 24 6.51 0.87 8.83
CA PRO A 24 6.53 2.26 9.28
C PRO A 24 7.17 3.25 8.30
N ALA A 25 8.17 2.79 7.52
CA ALA A 25 8.86 3.58 6.51
C ALA A 25 8.02 3.87 5.25
N ASP A 26 6.88 3.19 5.07
CA ASP A 26 6.03 3.37 3.88
C ASP A 26 5.17 4.64 3.94
N PHE A 27 5.16 5.39 5.05
CA PHE A 27 4.22 6.51 5.26
C PHE A 27 4.20 7.49 4.09
N ASP A 28 5.38 7.96 3.67
CA ASP A 28 5.50 8.95 2.60
C ASP A 28 5.02 8.43 1.24
N ALA A 29 5.20 7.13 0.98
CA ALA A 29 4.73 6.48 -0.25
C ALA A 29 3.23 6.12 -0.18
N TRP A 30 2.72 5.86 1.02
CA TRP A 30 1.31 5.52 1.28
C TRP A 30 0.40 6.75 1.29
N LEU A 31 0.87 7.88 1.84
CA LEU A 31 0.12 9.12 1.95
C LEU A 31 -0.53 9.58 0.63
N PRO A 32 0.18 9.68 -0.51
CA PRO A 32 -0.45 10.11 -1.76
C PRO A 32 -1.51 9.13 -2.28
N LEU A 33 -1.38 7.82 -2.01
CA LEU A 33 -2.39 6.83 -2.33
C LEU A 33 -3.65 7.03 -1.48
N TRP A 34 -3.46 7.29 -0.17
CA TRP A 34 -4.55 7.58 0.76
C TRP A 34 -5.27 8.89 0.44
N GLU A 35 -4.54 9.94 0.10
CA GLU A 35 -5.10 11.22 -0.33
C GLU A 35 -5.89 11.06 -1.64
N SER A 36 -5.35 10.31 -2.61
CA SER A 36 -6.05 10.03 -3.88
C SER A 36 -7.34 9.24 -3.66
N TYR A 37 -7.32 8.24 -2.77
CA TYR A 37 -8.52 7.51 -2.36
C TYR A 37 -9.58 8.44 -1.76
N ASN A 38 -9.18 9.35 -0.87
CA ASN A 38 -10.10 10.30 -0.24
C ASN A 38 -10.62 11.34 -1.23
N ALA A 39 -9.77 11.85 -2.12
CA ALA A 39 -10.14 12.78 -3.18
C ALA A 39 -11.15 12.15 -4.15
N PHE A 40 -10.99 10.87 -4.49
CA PHE A 40 -11.96 10.11 -5.28
C PHE A 40 -13.36 10.10 -4.62
N TYR A 41 -13.41 10.01 -3.29
CA TYR A 41 -14.65 10.13 -2.50
C TYR A 41 -15.04 11.59 -2.16
N GLY A 42 -14.43 12.58 -2.81
CA GLY A 42 -14.76 14.00 -2.65
C GLY A 42 -14.24 14.66 -1.37
N ARG A 43 -13.29 14.04 -0.67
CA ARG A 43 -12.66 14.55 0.56
C ARG A 43 -11.32 15.23 0.23
N GLN A 44 -11.39 16.41 -0.36
CA GLN A 44 -10.21 17.19 -0.78
C GLN A 44 -10.49 18.70 -0.67
N GLY A 45 -9.44 19.53 -0.66
CA GLY A 45 -9.59 20.98 -0.51
C GLY A 45 -10.31 21.33 0.80
N SER A 46 -11.44 22.03 0.74
CA SER A 46 -12.21 22.43 1.94
C SER A 46 -12.89 21.27 2.67
N SER A 47 -13.04 20.10 2.02
CA SER A 47 -13.58 18.87 2.63
C SER A 47 -12.48 17.84 2.94
N ALA A 48 -11.21 18.22 2.85
CA ALA A 48 -10.09 17.35 3.18
C ALA A 48 -10.22 16.84 4.62
N LEU A 49 -9.78 15.60 4.84
CA LEU A 49 -9.66 15.08 6.19
C LEU A 49 -8.61 15.89 6.96
N PRO A 50 -8.86 16.22 8.23
CA PRO A 50 -7.82 16.76 9.11
C PRO A 50 -6.61 15.82 9.16
N THR A 51 -5.41 16.38 9.17
CA THR A 51 -4.14 15.62 9.20
C THR A 51 -4.11 14.58 10.33
N GLN A 52 -4.65 14.93 11.50
CA GLN A 52 -4.74 14.02 12.64
C GLN A 52 -5.48 12.71 12.31
N ILE A 53 -6.48 12.73 11.43
CA ILE A 53 -7.18 11.50 11.00
C ILE A 53 -6.22 10.58 10.24
N THR A 54 -5.42 11.15 9.33
CA THR A 54 -4.42 10.40 8.56
C THR A 54 -3.34 9.83 9.48
N GLU A 55 -2.78 10.64 10.38
CA GLU A 55 -1.77 10.19 11.36
C GLU A 55 -2.31 9.10 12.29
N SER A 56 -3.53 9.28 12.80
CA SER A 56 -4.17 8.31 13.69
C SER A 56 -4.49 7.01 12.96
N THR A 57 -4.94 7.09 11.70
CA THR A 57 -5.17 5.92 10.84
C THR A 57 -3.88 5.15 10.61
N TRP A 58 -2.78 5.86 10.32
CA TRP A 58 -1.47 5.25 10.12
C TRP A 58 -0.95 4.55 11.38
N ALA A 59 -1.02 5.22 12.54
CA ALA A 59 -0.56 4.67 13.81
C ALA A 59 -1.30 3.36 14.16
N ARG A 60 -2.61 3.30 13.91
CA ARG A 60 -3.45 2.12 14.19
C ARG A 60 -3.00 0.86 13.45
N PHE A 61 -2.35 0.96 12.30
CA PHE A 61 -1.87 -0.22 11.58
C PHE A 61 -0.75 -0.98 12.31
N PHE A 62 -0.12 -0.33 13.29
CA PHE A 62 0.99 -0.89 14.07
C PHE A 62 0.65 -1.06 15.55
N ASP A 63 -0.59 -0.74 15.94
CA ASP A 63 -1.07 -0.93 17.30
C ASP A 63 -1.70 -2.33 17.43
N PRO A 64 -1.14 -3.24 18.26
CA PRO A 64 -1.67 -4.60 18.41
C PRO A 64 -3.07 -4.66 19.02
N ASP A 65 -3.53 -3.61 19.70
CA ASP A 65 -4.86 -3.54 20.30
C ASP A 65 -5.93 -2.98 19.33
N GLU A 66 -5.51 -2.44 18.19
CA GLU A 66 -6.40 -1.91 17.15
C GLU A 66 -6.50 -2.90 15.97
N PRO A 67 -7.66 -3.53 15.74
CA PRO A 67 -7.81 -4.56 14.69
C PRO A 67 -8.00 -3.94 13.29
N VAL A 68 -7.16 -2.95 12.96
CA VAL A 68 -7.14 -2.24 11.69
C VAL A 68 -5.83 -2.56 10.98
N PHE A 69 -5.92 -3.11 9.78
CA PHE A 69 -4.77 -3.62 9.05
C PHE A 69 -4.67 -2.94 7.69
N ALA A 70 -3.43 -2.77 7.22
CA ALA A 70 -3.14 -2.19 5.91
C ALA A 70 -2.20 -3.09 5.10
N LEU A 71 -2.54 -3.25 3.84
CA LEU A 71 -1.72 -3.89 2.82
C LEU A 71 -1.37 -2.86 1.76
N VAL A 72 -0.20 -3.04 1.15
CA VAL A 72 0.24 -2.28 -0.02
C VAL A 72 0.66 -3.22 -1.14
N ALA A 73 0.36 -2.83 -2.37
CA ALA A 73 0.90 -3.48 -3.56
C ALA A 73 2.17 -2.74 -3.97
N GLN A 74 3.29 -3.45 -4.07
CA GLN A 74 4.59 -2.88 -4.43
C GLN A 74 5.09 -3.50 -5.73
N ALA A 75 5.56 -2.66 -6.64
CA ALA A 75 6.32 -3.05 -7.81
C ALA A 75 7.63 -2.26 -7.81
N GLN A 76 8.77 -2.95 -7.94
CA GLN A 76 10.09 -2.36 -7.71
C GLN A 76 10.15 -1.64 -6.35
N GLU A 77 10.52 -0.36 -6.31
CA GLU A 77 10.59 0.49 -5.11
C GLU A 77 9.36 1.38 -4.92
N GLN A 78 8.28 1.17 -5.70
CA GLN A 78 7.11 2.04 -5.68
C GLN A 78 5.85 1.32 -5.18
N LEU A 79 5.13 1.98 -4.28
CA LEU A 79 3.79 1.55 -3.88
C LEU A 79 2.77 1.94 -4.95
N MET A 80 2.05 0.95 -5.44
CA MET A 80 1.08 1.05 -6.54
C MET A 80 -0.37 1.10 -6.06
N GLY A 81 -0.63 0.64 -4.84
CA GLY A 81 -1.98 0.57 -4.30
C GLY A 81 -2.01 0.25 -2.83
N LEU A 82 -3.17 0.48 -2.22
CA LEU A 82 -3.43 0.20 -0.81
C LEU A 82 -4.72 -0.60 -0.64
N ALA A 83 -4.81 -1.32 0.47
CA ALA A 83 -6.05 -1.87 0.98
C ALA A 83 -6.07 -1.77 2.51
N HIS A 84 -7.15 -1.24 3.07
CA HIS A 84 -7.39 -1.22 4.51
C HIS A 84 -8.51 -2.19 4.84
N HIS A 85 -8.33 -2.98 5.90
CA HIS A 85 -9.32 -3.95 6.34
C HIS A 85 -9.39 -4.04 7.86
N LEU A 86 -10.54 -4.43 8.36
CA LEU A 86 -10.79 -4.69 9.78
C LEU A 86 -11.40 -6.08 9.93
N LEU A 87 -11.10 -6.73 11.04
CA LEU A 87 -11.66 -8.04 11.37
C LEU A 87 -12.81 -7.85 12.36
N HIS A 88 -14.04 -8.09 11.91
CA HIS A 88 -15.21 -8.08 12.78
C HIS A 88 -15.43 -9.47 13.37
N ARG A 89 -15.31 -9.59 14.70
CA ARG A 89 -15.62 -10.84 15.39
C ARG A 89 -17.11 -11.14 15.25
N SER A 90 -17.46 -12.39 15.02
CA SER A 90 -18.87 -12.78 15.00
C SER A 90 -19.41 -12.73 16.43
N THR A 91 -20.62 -12.18 16.60
CA THR A 91 -21.34 -12.16 17.88
C THR A 91 -22.17 -13.42 18.11
N ILE A 92 -22.26 -14.28 17.10
CA ILE A 92 -23.10 -15.50 17.11
C ILE A 92 -22.33 -16.78 16.75
N ARG A 93 -21.03 -16.69 16.42
CA ARG A 93 -20.16 -17.84 16.07
C ARG A 93 -18.74 -17.59 16.60
N ILE A 94 -18.03 -18.67 16.98
CA ILE A 94 -16.60 -18.66 17.39
C ILE A 94 -15.82 -19.48 16.38
#